data_AF-A0A645JPG5-F1
#
_entry.id   AF-A0A645JPG5-F1
#
_cell.length_a   1.000
_cell.length_b   1.000
_cell.length_c   1.000
_cell.angle_alpha   90.00
_cell.angle_beta   90.00
_cell.angle_gamma   90.00
#
_symmetry.space_group_name_H-M   'P 1'
#
loop_
_entity.id
_entity.type
_entity.pdbx_description
1 polymer ?
#
loop_
_entity_poly.entity_id
_entity_poly.type
_entity_poly.pdbx_seq_one_letter_code
_entity_poly.pdbx_strand_id
1 'polypeptide(L)' 'MNHFVYSDPHFNHRNIINYGERPFADLEEMHKIMISRFNKVVSPSDKVYILGDFGMGNASQIKAFFTQLNGYKVLIMGN' A
#
# COMPACT_ATOMS: atom_id res chain seq x y z
N MET A 1 20.58 -2.75 -3.60
CA MET A 1 19.25 -3.33 -3.85
C MET A 1 18.88 -4.13 -2.63
N ASN A 2 17.85 -3.69 -1.92
CA ASN A 2 17.32 -4.33 -0.72
C ASN A 2 16.03 -5.08 -1.06
N HIS A 3 15.67 -6.01 -0.17
CA HIS A 3 14.41 -6.74 -0.22
C HIS A 3 13.55 -6.32 0.97
N PHE A 4 12.30 -5.93 0.70
CA PHE A 4 11.31 -5.59 1.71
C PHE A 4 10.12 -6.53 1.65
N VAL A 5 9.47 -6.68 2.80
CA VAL A 5 8.17 -7.33 2.94
C VAL A 5 7.17 -6.28 3.41
N TYR A 6 6.00 -6.27 2.80
CA TYR A 6 4.90 -5.36 3.11
C TYR A 6 3.59 -6.14 3.03
N SER A 7 2.60 -5.79 3.83
CA SER A 7 1.34 -6.53 3.88
C SER A 7 0.19 -5.65 4.34
N ASP A 8 -1.03 -6.04 3.98
CA ASP A 8 -2.29 -5.48 4.46
C ASP A 8 -2.40 -3.94 4.38
N PRO A 9 -1.93 -3.26 3.31
CA PRO A 9 -2.05 -1.82 3.26
C PRO A 9 -3.51 -1.37 3.13
N HIS A 10 -4.41 -2.19 2.59
CA HIS A 10 -5.83 -1.88 2.46
C HIS A 10 -6.09 -0.49 1.86
N PHE A 11 -5.37 -0.12 0.79
CA PHE A 11 -5.65 1.12 0.07
C PHE A 11 -7.13 1.16 -0.36
N ASN A 12 -7.72 2.35 -0.29
CA ASN A 12 -9.13 2.60 -0.63
C ASN A 12 -10.18 1.79 0.18
N HIS A 13 -9.80 1.15 1.30
CA HIS A 13 -10.74 0.48 2.20
C HIS A 13 -11.17 1.41 3.34
N ARG A 14 -12.24 2.20 3.18
CA ARG A 14 -12.63 3.22 4.19
C ARG A 14 -12.85 2.65 5.60
N ASN A 15 -13.50 1.49 5.70
CA ASN A 15 -13.87 0.89 6.98
C ASN A 15 -12.65 0.40 7.78
N ILE A 16 -11.50 0.16 7.13
CA ILE A 16 -10.28 -0.30 7.82
C ILE A 16 -9.73 0.72 8.81
N ILE A 17 -10.03 2.00 8.62
CA ILE A 17 -9.60 3.07 9.53
C ILE A 17 -10.19 2.82 10.91
N ASN A 18 -11.51 2.56 10.98
CA ASN A 18 -12.18 2.29 12.23
C ASN A 18 -11.93 0.86 12.71
N TYR A 19 -12.04 -0.13 11.83
CA TYR A 19 -11.91 -1.54 12.20
C TYR A 19 -10.51 -1.91 12.69
N GLY A 20 -9.48 -1.35 12.06
CA GLY A 20 -8.08 -1.58 12.43
C GLY A 20 -7.50 -0.49 13.34
N GLU A 21 -8.34 0.38 13.92
CA GLU A 21 -7.94 1.50 14.77
C GLU A 21 -6.78 2.33 14.19
N ARG A 22 -6.80 2.54 12.87
CA ARG A 22 -5.71 3.25 12.19
C ARG A 22 -5.80 4.74 12.51
N PRO A 23 -4.67 5.40 12.80
CA PRO A 23 -4.65 6.79 13.24
C PRO A 23 -4.77 7.77 12.06
N PHE A 24 -5.85 7.68 11.29
CA PHE A 24 -6.14 8.55 10.15
C PHE A 24 -7.57 9.07 10.24
N ALA A 25 -7.79 10.34 9.92
CA ALA A 25 -9.12 10.94 9.90
C ALA A 25 -9.95 10.42 8.72
N ASP A 26 -9.31 10.17 7.57
CA ASP A 26 -9.96 9.71 6.35
C ASP A 26 -8.99 8.98 5.40
N LEU A 27 -9.52 8.57 4.25
CA LEU A 27 -8.75 7.86 3.22
C LEU A 27 -7.68 8.74 2.56
N GLU A 28 -7.94 10.04 2.38
CA GLU A 28 -6.99 10.94 1.73
C GLU A 28 -5.73 11.07 2.58
N GLU A 29 -5.90 11.31 3.90
CA GLU A 29 -4.79 11.35 4.85
C GLU A 29 -4.05 10.00 4.89
N MET A 30 -4.79 8.90 5.02
CA MET A 30 -4.20 7.55 5.06
C MET A 30 -3.33 7.28 3.83
N HIS A 31 -3.85 7.51 2.62
CA HIS A 31 -3.13 7.25 1.38
C HIS A 31 -1.87 8.11 1.28
N LYS A 32 -1.99 9.41 1.54
CA LYS A 32 -0.88 10.36 1.48
C LYS A 32 0.25 9.97 2.43
N ILE A 33 -0.07 9.65 3.68
CA ILE A 33 0.92 9.29 4.70
C ILE A 33 1.56 7.94 4.38
N MET A 34 0.76 6.93 4.03
CA MET A 34 1.29 5.59 3.73
C MET A 34 2.23 5.61 2.52
N ILE A 35 1.85 6.28 1.43
CA ILE A 35 2.70 6.42 0.23
C ILE A 35 3.99 7.18 0.57
N SER A 36 3.88 8.30 1.30
CA SER A 36 5.05 9.10 1.70
C SER A 36 6.03 8.29 2.55
N ARG A 37 5.53 7.56 3.56
CA ARG A 37 6.37 6.74 4.44
C ARG A 37 7.01 5.58 3.68
N PHE A 38 6.26 4.91 2.81
CA PHE A 38 6.78 3.83 1.98
C PHE A 38 7.94 4.33 1.09
N ASN A 39 7.71 5.42 0.35
CA ASN A 39 8.71 5.95 -0.58
C ASN A 39 9.93 6.59 0.10
N LYS A 40 9.82 6.95 1.38
CA LYS A 40 10.96 7.41 2.19
C LYS A 40 11.95 6.27 2.51
N VAL A 41 11.49 5.02 2.52
CA VAL A 41 12.29 3.84 2.88
C VAL A 41 12.68 3.03 1.65
N VAL A 42 11.75 2.84 0.71
CA VAL A 42 11.93 2.01 -0.48
C VAL A 42 12.41 2.88 -1.65
N SER A 43 13.56 2.54 -2.22
CA SER A 43 14.06 3.17 -3.45
C SER A 43 13.42 2.54 -4.70
N PRO A 44 13.44 3.23 -5.87
CA PRO A 44 12.96 2.66 -7.13
C PRO A 44 13.65 1.36 -7.54
N SER A 45 14.88 1.11 -7.06
CA SER A 45 15.66 -0.08 -7.38
C SER A 45 15.44 -1.28 -6.46
N ASP A 46 14.68 -1.11 -5.37
CA ASP A 46 14.46 -2.19 -4.40
C ASP A 46 13.37 -3.16 -4.84
N LYS A 47 13.35 -4.35 -4.23
CA LYS A 47 12.31 -5.35 -4.46
C LYS A 47 11.39 -5.44 -3.24
N VAL A 48 10.09 -5.41 -3.47
CA VAL A 48 9.08 -5.46 -2.41
C VAL A 48 8.12 -6.62 -2.66
N TYR A 49 7.96 -7.50 -1.68
CA TYR A 49 6.96 -8.54 -1.68
C TYR A 49 5.75 -8.07 -0.88
N ILE A 50 4.59 -8.00 -1.53
CA ILE A 50 3.33 -7.56 -0.94
C ILE A 50 2.48 -8.80 -0.67
N LEU A 51 2.22 -9.10 0.60
CA LEU A 51 1.62 -10.37 1.05
C LEU A 51 0.10 -10.29 1.24
N GLY A 52 -0.62 -9.83 0.21
CA GLY A 52 -2.07 -9.77 0.22
C GLY A 52 -2.66 -8.41 0.58
N ASP A 53 -3.99 -8.33 0.49
CA ASP A 53 -4.85 -7.25 0.95
C ASP A 53 -4.37 -5.83 0.59
N PHE A 54 -3.90 -5.68 -0.65
CA PHE A 54 -3.31 -4.44 -1.12
C PHE A 54 -4.31 -3.27 -1.12
N GLY A 55 -5.56 -3.52 -1.49
CA GLY A 55 -6.59 -2.50 -1.47
C GLY A 55 -7.92 -2.97 -2.05
N MET A 56 -8.93 -2.12 -1.95
CA MET A 56 -10.27 -2.33 -2.50
C MET A 56 -10.52 -1.46 -3.73
N GLY A 57 -11.30 -1.97 -4.68
CA GLY A 57 -11.71 -1.24 -5.88
C GLY A 57 -11.40 -2.03 -7.14
N ASN A 58 -11.59 -1.36 -8.28
CA ASN A 58 -11.31 -1.96 -9.57
C ASN A 58 -9.80 -1.94 -9.90
N ALA A 59 -9.42 -2.63 -10.99
CA ALA A 59 -8.03 -2.75 -11.38
C ALA A 59 -7.33 -1.40 -11.65
N SER A 60 -8.04 -0.38 -12.16
CA SER A 60 -7.42 0.93 -12.44
C SER A 60 -7.14 1.70 -11.16
N GLN A 61 -8.05 1.68 -10.19
CA GLN A 61 -7.85 2.26 -8.87
C GLN A 61 -6.67 1.62 -8.15
N ILE A 62 -6.60 0.27 -8.15
CA ILE A 62 -5.50 -0.47 -7.55
C ILE A 62 -4.17 -0.17 -8.24
N LYS A 63 -4.16 -0.15 -9.58
CA LYS A 63 -2.97 0.20 -10.36
C LYS A 63 -2.46 1.60 -10.02
N ALA A 64 -3.34 2.58 -9.81
CA ALA A 64 -2.95 3.93 -9.45
C ALA A 64 -2.16 4.01 -8.12
N PHE A 65 -2.53 3.23 -7.11
CA PHE A 65 -1.74 3.13 -5.88
C PHE A 65 -0.42 2.40 -6.12
N PHE A 66 -0.46 1.29 -6.87
CA PHE A 66 0.73 0.50 -7.15
C PHE A 66 1.81 1.31 -7.88
N THR A 67 1.43 2.19 -8.81
CA THR A 67 2.37 3.04 -9.55
C THR A 67 2.99 4.16 -8.71
N GLN A 68 2.34 4.57 -7.62
CA GLN A 68 2.85 5.62 -6.73
C GLN A 68 3.89 5.11 -5.73
N LEU A 69 3.93 3.80 -5.48
CA LEU A 69 4.90 3.17 -4.57
C LEU A 69 6.20 2.85 -5.31
N ASN A 70 7.34 3.13 -4.69
CA ASN A 70 8.66 2.80 -5.22
C ASN A 70 8.91 1.28 -5.29
N GLY A 71 9.98 0.90 -5.98
CA GLY A 71 10.48 -0.46 -6.07
C GLY A 71 9.76 -1.35 -7.08
N TYR A 72 10.42 -2.46 -7.43
CA TYR A 72 9.80 -3.57 -8.15
C TYR A 72 8.97 -4.39 -7.17
N LYS A 73 7.65 -4.40 -7.37
CA LYS A 73 6.71 -5.00 -6.44
C LYS A 73 6.17 -6.30 -6.99
N VAL A 74 6.19 -7.34 -6.17
CA VAL A 74 5.56 -8.63 -6.42
C VAL A 74 4.36 -8.74 -5.47
N LEU A 75 3.15 -8.76 -6.04
CA LEU A 75 1.93 -8.98 -5.28
C LEU A 75 1.64 -10.47 -5.20
N ILE A 76 1.51 -10.98 -3.98
CA ILE A 76 0.96 -12.29 -3.67
C ILE A 76 -0.49 -12.04 -3.25
N MET A 77 -1.44 -12.68 -3.93
CA MET A 77 -2.87 -12.43 -3.71
C MET A 77 -3.30 -12.83 -2.30
N GLY A 78 -4.10 -11.97 -1.67
CA GLY A 78 -4.81 -12.25 -0.41
C GLY A 78 -6.12 -13.01 -0.67
N ASN A 79 -7.01 -12.97 0.32
CA ASN A 79 -8.32 -13.64 0.30
C ASN A 79 -9.39 -12.93 -0.54
#